data_AF-A0A286E9B2-F1
#
_entry.id   AF-A0A286E9B2-F1
#
_cell.length_a   1.000
_cell.length_b   1.000
_cell.length_c   1.000
_cell.angle_alpha   90.00
_cell.angle_beta   90.00
_cell.angle_gamma   90.00
#
_symmetry.space_group_name_H-M   'P 1'
#
loop_
_entity.id
_entity.type
_entity.pdbx_description
1 polymer ?
#
loop_
_entity_poly.entity_id
_entity_poly.type
_entity_poly.pdbx_seq_one_letter_code
_entity_poly.pdbx_strand_id
1 'polypeptide(L)'
;MASTHKVAKGETLFGIAKKYGLSVDELKALNGLKDNNLKIGQTLIVQKNPASSPKPTANNPISGSTHTVQAGETLFSIARKYGITVALLKTLNALKNNVLKLGQILKINRTSPNTNATSYTPPSSSPAPTDSISQQKIQFGINFTGGIITGMSDNETRAYAANVAYTESRFRHQIENDYGYLGLYQFGAAALVEAGLIQRSRYQAAVQIHGSKLANGANASIHKAFIADSSNWAAGHSKQHFLNNPHIQHQAFVAYTNNNIQYATPAAKRAMQGNLAKIAAYMKMAHLLGPSRASEGTVNPNFDASDKNQTSMQQYGLGAANEIRTLAQQIAQRR
;
A
#
# COMPACT_ATOMS: atom_id res chain seq x y z
N MET A 1 -34.37 25.07 -0.19
CA MET A 1 -33.19 25.89 0.19
C MET A 1 -31.96 25.09 -0.16
N ALA A 2 -31.05 25.61 -0.99
CA ALA A 2 -29.79 24.91 -1.28
C ALA A 2 -28.93 24.86 -0.02
N SER A 3 -28.42 23.69 0.37
CA SER A 3 -27.47 23.62 1.49
C SER A 3 -26.14 24.25 1.09
N THR A 4 -25.68 25.21 1.89
CA THR A 4 -24.43 25.93 1.65
C THR A 4 -23.44 25.74 2.80
N HIS A 5 -22.16 25.93 2.51
CA HIS A 5 -21.05 25.80 3.44
C HIS A 5 -20.17 27.04 3.35
N LYS A 6 -19.95 27.72 4.48
CA LYS A 6 -19.06 28.90 4.57
C LYS A 6 -17.64 28.45 4.90
N VAL A 7 -16.70 28.70 3.98
CA VAL A 7 -15.29 28.32 4.08
C VAL A 7 -14.65 28.94 5.32
N ALA A 8 -14.15 28.08 6.22
CA ALA A 8 -13.37 28.47 7.38
C ALA A 8 -11.87 28.53 7.07
N LYS A 9 -11.10 29.15 7.98
CA LYS A 9 -9.64 29.27 7.85
C LYS A 9 -9.00 27.88 7.79
N GLY A 10 -8.28 27.60 6.70
CA GLY A 10 -7.56 26.34 6.49
C GLY A 10 -8.35 25.24 5.78
N GLU A 11 -9.62 25.46 5.43
CA GLU A 11 -10.38 24.51 4.61
C GLU A 11 -9.96 24.58 3.14
N THR A 12 -10.01 23.43 2.48
CA THR A 12 -9.66 23.28 1.05
C THR A 12 -10.87 22.74 0.29
N LEU A 13 -10.94 22.97 -1.03
CA LEU A 13 -12.01 22.41 -1.86
C LEU A 13 -12.13 20.90 -1.72
N PHE A 14 -11.00 20.21 -1.57
CA PHE A 14 -10.98 18.77 -1.35
C PHE A 14 -11.60 18.37 -0.02
N GLY A 15 -11.23 19.05 1.07
CA GLY A 15 -11.81 18.81 2.39
C GLY A 15 -13.32 19.06 2.42
N ILE A 16 -13.77 20.15 1.80
CA ILE A 16 -15.19 20.53 1.73
C ILE A 16 -15.95 19.56 0.82
N ALA A 17 -15.44 19.23 -0.37
CA ALA A 17 -16.11 18.29 -1.27
C ALA A 17 -16.28 16.91 -0.61
N LYS A 18 -15.22 16.42 0.03
CA LYS A 18 -15.24 15.16 0.78
C LYS A 18 -16.27 15.17 1.91
N LYS A 19 -16.36 16.27 2.67
CA LYS A 19 -17.34 16.45 3.77
C LYS A 19 -18.78 16.25 3.30
N TYR A 20 -19.09 16.64 2.07
CA TYR A 20 -20.43 16.56 1.50
C TYR A 20 -20.59 15.45 0.45
N GLY A 21 -19.64 14.53 0.36
CA GLY A 21 -19.71 13.39 -0.57
C GLY A 21 -19.63 13.78 -2.05
N LEU A 22 -19.02 14.92 -2.35
CA LEU A 22 -18.77 15.44 -3.71
C LEU A 22 -17.31 15.20 -4.10
N SER A 23 -17.02 15.10 -5.40
CA SER A 23 -15.67 15.33 -5.91
C SER A 23 -15.33 16.82 -5.94
N VAL A 24 -14.02 17.14 -5.99
CA VAL A 24 -13.56 18.54 -6.12
C VAL A 24 -14.14 19.18 -7.38
N ASP A 25 -14.16 18.46 -8.50
CA ASP A 25 -14.69 18.97 -9.76
C ASP A 25 -16.21 19.17 -9.70
N GLU A 26 -16.96 18.29 -9.05
CA GLU A 26 -18.40 18.50 -8.80
C GLU A 26 -18.64 19.74 -7.93
N LEU A 27 -17.87 19.92 -6.85
CA LEU A 27 -17.99 21.10 -5.99
C LEU A 27 -17.59 22.39 -6.74
N LYS A 28 -16.56 22.34 -7.59
CA LYS A 28 -16.16 23.46 -8.44
C LYS A 28 -17.23 23.80 -9.47
N ALA A 29 -17.80 22.81 -10.13
CA ALA A 29 -18.86 22.99 -11.12
C ALA A 29 -20.14 23.56 -10.48
N LEU A 30 -20.52 23.07 -9.29
CA LEU A 30 -21.63 23.61 -8.49
C LEU A 30 -21.46 25.10 -8.12
N ASN A 31 -20.22 25.58 -8.08
CA ASN A 31 -19.88 26.91 -7.59
C ASN A 31 -19.17 27.81 -8.63
N GLY A 32 -19.12 27.38 -9.90
CA GLY A 32 -18.47 28.13 -10.97
C GLY A 32 -16.97 28.41 -10.78
N LEU A 33 -16.26 27.59 -9.99
CA LEU A 33 -14.87 27.81 -9.64
C LEU A 33 -13.92 27.30 -10.73
N LYS A 34 -13.01 28.17 -11.19
CA LYS A 34 -12.04 27.85 -12.25
C LYS A 34 -10.77 27.19 -11.69
N ASP A 35 -10.37 27.55 -10.48
CA ASP A 35 -9.17 27.04 -9.81
C ASP A 35 -9.50 26.49 -8.42
N ASN A 36 -8.47 26.18 -7.62
CA ASN A 36 -8.64 25.61 -6.30
C ASN A 36 -8.57 26.64 -5.16
N ASN A 37 -8.56 27.93 -5.50
CA ASN A 37 -8.41 29.00 -4.53
C ASN A 37 -9.74 29.24 -3.82
N LEU A 38 -9.74 29.06 -2.51
CA LEU A 38 -10.87 29.40 -1.65
C LEU A 38 -10.54 30.63 -0.81
N LYS A 39 -11.49 31.57 -0.77
CA LYS A 39 -11.40 32.71 0.14
C LYS A 39 -12.05 32.35 1.46
N ILE A 40 -11.40 32.70 2.57
CA ILE A 40 -11.99 32.56 3.90
C ILE A 40 -13.28 33.37 3.95
N GLY A 41 -14.36 32.74 4.40
CA GLY A 41 -15.70 33.31 4.44
C GLY A 41 -16.51 33.16 3.14
N GLN A 42 -15.94 32.57 2.08
CA GLN A 42 -16.67 32.25 0.85
C GLN A 42 -17.74 31.20 1.11
N THR A 43 -18.94 31.38 0.56
CA THR A 43 -20.03 30.42 0.70
C THR A 43 -20.12 29.53 -0.54
N LEU A 44 -20.07 28.22 -0.36
CA LEU A 44 -20.15 27.21 -1.41
C LEU A 44 -21.48 26.44 -1.32
N ILE A 45 -22.11 26.17 -2.45
CA ILE A 45 -23.23 25.25 -2.63
C ILE A 45 -22.67 23.82 -2.52
N VAL A 46 -23.22 23.02 -1.60
CA VAL A 46 -22.69 21.70 -1.24
C VAL A 46 -23.72 20.57 -1.30
N GLN A 47 -24.89 20.82 -1.88
CA GLN A 47 -25.91 19.80 -2.09
C GLN A 47 -26.20 19.61 -3.58
N LYS A 48 -26.21 18.34 -4.00
CA LYS A 48 -26.50 17.93 -5.38
C LYS A 48 -28.02 18.00 -5.62
N ASN A 49 -28.45 18.58 -6.73
CA ASN A 49 -29.83 18.43 -7.17
C ASN A 49 -30.06 16.97 -7.60
N PRO A 50 -31.18 16.29 -7.24
CA PRO A 50 -31.31 14.83 -7.38
C PRO A 50 -31.32 14.26 -8.80
N ALA A 51 -31.18 15.08 -9.85
CA ALA A 51 -31.55 14.67 -11.21
C ALA A 51 -30.41 14.14 -12.09
N SER A 52 -29.16 13.99 -11.63
CA SER A 52 -28.09 13.43 -12.49
C SER A 52 -26.95 12.77 -11.72
N SER A 53 -27.06 11.46 -11.48
CA SER A 53 -25.90 10.57 -11.26
C SER A 53 -26.24 9.23 -11.91
N PRO A 54 -25.48 8.74 -12.92
CA PRO A 54 -25.67 7.38 -13.41
C PRO A 54 -25.07 6.39 -12.39
N LYS A 55 -25.87 5.39 -12.02
CA LYS A 55 -25.46 4.14 -11.38
C LYS A 55 -24.39 3.45 -12.26
N PRO A 56 -23.40 2.73 -11.71
CA PRO A 56 -22.38 2.08 -12.54
C PRO A 56 -23.01 0.89 -13.28
N THR A 57 -23.42 1.13 -14.52
CA THR A 57 -23.70 0.09 -15.51
C THR A 57 -22.42 -0.20 -16.28
N ALA A 58 -22.10 -1.49 -16.40
CA ALA A 58 -21.11 -1.97 -17.35
C ALA A 58 -21.52 -1.58 -18.78
N ASN A 59 -20.51 -1.31 -19.61
CA ASN A 59 -20.59 -1.05 -21.06
C ASN A 59 -21.04 0.35 -21.47
N ASN A 60 -20.08 1.27 -21.61
CA ASN A 60 -20.05 2.21 -22.73
C ASN A 60 -18.60 2.60 -23.07
N PRO A 61 -18.24 2.72 -24.36
CA PRO A 61 -16.91 3.15 -24.78
C PRO A 61 -16.73 4.66 -24.53
N ILE A 62 -15.61 5.04 -23.90
CA ILE A 62 -15.23 6.44 -23.67
C ILE A 62 -14.48 6.93 -24.91
N SER A 63 -14.99 7.97 -25.60
CA SER A 63 -14.39 8.59 -26.80
C SER A 63 -13.11 9.41 -26.55
N GLY A 64 -12.35 9.12 -25.49
CA GLY A 64 -11.01 9.68 -25.29
C GLY A 64 -9.97 8.62 -25.65
N SER A 65 -9.22 8.81 -26.73
CA SER A 65 -8.19 7.83 -27.14
C SER A 65 -6.96 7.85 -26.23
N THR A 66 -6.71 8.99 -25.56
CA THR A 66 -5.49 9.22 -24.79
C THR A 66 -5.72 10.10 -23.56
N HIS A 67 -4.85 9.96 -22.57
CA HIS A 67 -4.77 10.75 -21.35
C HIS A 67 -3.33 11.27 -21.16
N THR A 68 -3.16 12.57 -20.96
CA THR A 68 -1.86 13.18 -20.66
C THR A 68 -1.64 13.20 -19.15
N VAL A 69 -0.61 12.49 -18.68
CA VAL A 69 -0.25 12.38 -17.26
C VAL A 69 0.02 13.75 -16.67
N GLN A 70 -0.72 14.10 -15.64
CA GLN A 70 -0.60 15.33 -14.86
C GLN A 70 0.25 15.09 -13.60
N ALA A 71 0.70 16.18 -12.98
CA ALA A 71 1.54 16.10 -11.79
C ALA A 71 0.80 15.39 -10.65
N GLY A 72 1.44 14.36 -10.09
CA GLY A 72 0.90 13.56 -8.98
C GLY A 72 -0.01 12.40 -9.41
N GLU A 73 -0.25 12.18 -10.70
CA GLU A 73 -1.00 11.01 -11.16
C GLU A 73 -0.14 9.73 -11.16
N THR A 74 -0.77 8.62 -10.79
CA THR A 74 -0.20 7.26 -10.83
C THR A 74 -0.99 6.40 -11.79
N LEU A 75 -0.44 5.26 -12.23
CA LEU A 75 -1.20 4.29 -13.03
C LEU A 75 -2.52 3.89 -12.35
N PHE A 76 -2.55 3.84 -11.02
CA PHE A 76 -3.75 3.50 -10.26
C PHE A 76 -4.80 4.61 -10.30
N SER A 77 -4.40 5.88 -10.10
CA SER A 77 -5.35 7.01 -10.16
C SER A 77 -5.93 7.19 -11.56
N ILE A 78 -5.11 7.00 -12.59
CA ILE A 78 -5.53 7.09 -14.01
C ILE A 78 -6.43 5.90 -14.38
N ALA A 79 -6.04 4.68 -14.03
CA ALA A 79 -6.85 3.49 -14.31
C ALA A 79 -8.24 3.58 -13.66
N ARG A 80 -8.30 4.06 -12.41
CA ARG A 80 -9.55 4.33 -11.69
C ARG A 80 -10.38 5.42 -12.37
N LYS A 81 -9.77 6.50 -12.84
CA LYS A 81 -10.45 7.61 -13.55
C LYS A 81 -11.19 7.14 -14.80
N TYR A 82 -10.64 6.17 -15.51
CA TYR A 82 -11.20 5.65 -16.76
C TYR A 82 -11.89 4.28 -16.62
N GLY A 83 -12.05 3.77 -15.40
CA GLY A 83 -12.71 2.49 -15.14
C GLY A 83 -12.03 1.29 -15.82
N ILE A 84 -10.70 1.35 -15.97
CA ILE A 84 -9.86 0.28 -16.51
C ILE A 84 -8.91 -0.25 -15.43
N THR A 85 -8.28 -1.40 -15.66
CA THR A 85 -7.28 -1.93 -14.73
C THR A 85 -5.90 -1.36 -15.02
N VAL A 86 -5.03 -1.31 -14.01
CA VAL A 86 -3.60 -0.97 -14.19
C VAL A 86 -2.94 -1.91 -15.21
N ALA A 87 -3.31 -3.20 -15.20
CA ALA A 87 -2.78 -4.18 -16.14
C ALA A 87 -3.18 -3.86 -17.60
N LEU A 88 -4.45 -3.51 -17.84
CA LEU A 88 -4.93 -3.10 -19.15
C LEU A 88 -4.26 -1.80 -19.60
N LEU A 89 -4.18 -0.81 -18.73
CA LEU A 89 -3.50 0.46 -19.00
C LEU A 89 -2.02 0.27 -19.37
N LYS A 90 -1.31 -0.62 -18.67
CA LYS A 90 0.10 -0.96 -19.00
C LYS A 90 0.22 -1.68 -20.33
N THR A 91 -0.70 -2.59 -20.62
CA THR A 91 -0.71 -3.36 -21.88
C THR A 91 -0.97 -2.46 -23.08
N LEU A 92 -1.95 -1.56 -22.98
CA LEU A 92 -2.29 -0.57 -24.02
C LEU A 92 -1.11 0.36 -24.36
N ASN A 93 -0.20 0.56 -23.41
CA ASN A 93 0.90 1.52 -23.50
C ASN A 93 2.30 0.90 -23.48
N ALA A 94 2.39 -0.43 -23.58
CA ALA A 94 3.65 -1.19 -23.49
C ALA A 94 4.55 -0.79 -22.30
N LEU A 95 3.95 -0.46 -21.15
CA LEU A 95 4.68 0.01 -19.97
C LEU A 95 5.33 -1.17 -19.23
N LYS A 96 6.66 -1.16 -19.15
CA LYS A 96 7.45 -2.19 -18.46
C LYS A 96 7.39 -2.07 -16.93
N ASN A 97 7.15 -0.86 -16.41
CA ASN A 97 7.11 -0.58 -14.97
C ASN A 97 5.95 0.38 -14.64
N ASN A 98 5.89 0.82 -13.37
CA ASN A 98 4.82 1.70 -12.89
C ASN A 98 5.20 3.19 -12.89
N VAL A 99 6.31 3.54 -13.52
CA VAL A 99 6.82 4.91 -13.57
C VAL A 99 6.14 5.67 -14.71
N LEU A 100 5.54 6.82 -14.39
CA LEU A 100 4.93 7.73 -15.34
C LEU A 100 5.71 9.04 -15.38
N LYS A 101 5.93 9.60 -16.57
CA LYS A 101 6.54 10.92 -16.75
C LYS A 101 5.45 11.99 -16.83
N LEU A 102 5.70 13.15 -16.22
CA LEU A 102 4.83 14.30 -16.39
C LEU A 102 4.69 14.64 -17.89
N GLY A 103 3.46 14.83 -18.36
CA GLY A 103 3.17 15.07 -19.77
C GLY A 103 3.18 13.81 -20.65
N GLN A 104 3.41 12.63 -20.09
CA GLN A 104 3.34 11.37 -20.83
C GLN A 104 1.91 11.11 -21.32
N ILE A 105 1.76 10.77 -22.60
CA ILE A 105 0.45 10.46 -23.19
C ILE A 105 0.22 8.95 -23.11
N LEU A 106 -0.89 8.55 -22.47
CA LEU A 106 -1.31 7.16 -22.30
C LEU A 106 -2.57 6.88 -23.10
N LYS A 107 -2.56 5.82 -23.91
CA LYS A 107 -3.75 5.23 -24.54
C LYS A 107 -4.68 4.67 -23.47
N ILE A 108 -5.95 5.08 -23.54
CA ILE A 108 -7.00 4.67 -22.57
C ILE A 108 -8.22 4.06 -23.28
N ASN A 109 -8.13 3.85 -24.60
CA ASN A 109 -9.19 3.29 -25.42
C ASN A 109 -9.23 1.76 -25.38
N ARG A 110 -10.45 1.22 -25.46
CA ARG A 110 -10.74 -0.19 -25.65
C ARG A 110 -10.88 -0.46 -27.14
N THR A 111 -9.78 -0.68 -27.86
CA THR A 111 -9.89 -1.23 -29.22
C THR A 111 -9.93 -2.74 -29.11
N SER A 112 -11.11 -3.33 -29.29
CA SER A 112 -11.27 -4.77 -29.48
C SER A 112 -10.47 -5.22 -30.71
N PRO A 113 -9.66 -6.28 -30.64
CA PRO A 113 -9.35 -7.10 -31.81
C PRO A 113 -10.37 -8.24 -31.89
N ASN A 114 -11.07 -8.30 -33.02
CA ASN A 114 -11.98 -9.37 -33.38
C ASN A 114 -11.20 -10.70 -33.56
N THR A 115 -11.70 -11.74 -32.89
CA THR A 115 -11.77 -13.17 -33.29
C THR A 115 -10.59 -13.82 -34.02
N ASN A 116 -9.87 -14.71 -33.32
CA ASN A 116 -9.81 -16.14 -33.63
C ASN A 116 -8.98 -16.91 -32.58
N ALA A 117 -9.66 -17.39 -31.54
CA ALA A 117 -9.30 -18.57 -30.76
C ALA A 117 -10.57 -19.02 -30.03
N THR A 118 -11.22 -20.02 -30.65
CA THR A 118 -12.27 -20.92 -30.13
C THR A 118 -13.16 -20.43 -28.98
N SER A 119 -14.38 -20.08 -29.38
CA SER A 119 -15.59 -19.98 -28.55
C SER A 119 -15.71 -21.14 -27.56
N TYR A 120 -15.67 -20.83 -26.27
CA TYR A 120 -16.31 -21.66 -25.25
C TYR A 120 -17.70 -21.08 -24.99
N THR A 121 -18.73 -21.81 -25.39
CA THR A 121 -20.10 -21.59 -24.91
C THR A 121 -20.11 -21.83 -23.40
N PRO A 122 -20.68 -20.91 -22.60
CA PRO A 122 -20.70 -21.07 -21.15
C PRO A 122 -21.52 -22.30 -20.78
N PRO A 123 -20.98 -23.26 -20.00
CA PRO A 123 -21.83 -24.17 -19.26
C PRO A 123 -22.66 -23.32 -18.30
N SER A 124 -23.97 -23.52 -18.37
CA SER A 124 -24.93 -23.03 -17.40
C SER A 124 -24.49 -23.39 -15.98
N SER A 125 -24.64 -22.43 -15.06
CA SER A 125 -24.47 -22.50 -13.59
C SER A 125 -23.11 -22.97 -13.03
N SER A 126 -22.20 -22.03 -12.74
CA SER A 126 -21.45 -21.90 -11.45
C SER A 126 -20.45 -20.71 -11.50
N PRO A 127 -20.28 -19.88 -10.45
CA PRO A 127 -19.37 -18.74 -10.47
C PRO A 127 -17.92 -19.10 -10.07
N ALA A 128 -16.89 -18.58 -10.76
CA ALA A 128 -15.56 -18.38 -10.17
C ALA A 128 -14.69 -17.22 -10.78
N PRO A 129 -13.98 -16.41 -9.95
CA PRO A 129 -14.11 -14.93 -9.95
C PRO A 129 -12.91 -14.14 -9.30
N THR A 130 -13.17 -12.96 -8.76
CA THR A 130 -12.39 -12.18 -7.76
C THR A 130 -11.96 -12.98 -6.51
N ASP A 131 -12.44 -14.22 -6.32
CA ASP A 131 -12.06 -15.10 -5.22
C ASP A 131 -10.59 -15.50 -5.26
N SER A 132 -9.94 -15.58 -6.43
CA SER A 132 -8.59 -16.16 -6.54
C SER A 132 -7.51 -15.48 -5.67
N ILE A 133 -7.48 -14.14 -5.60
CA ILE A 133 -6.49 -13.42 -4.78
C ILE A 133 -6.80 -13.58 -3.28
N SER A 134 -8.07 -13.49 -2.90
CA SER A 134 -8.51 -13.72 -1.52
C SER A 134 -8.18 -15.15 -1.09
N GLN A 135 -8.42 -16.15 -1.95
CA GLN A 135 -8.05 -17.55 -1.71
C GLN A 135 -6.53 -17.72 -1.54
N GLN A 136 -5.71 -17.09 -2.37
CA GLN A 136 -4.26 -17.13 -2.24
C GLN A 136 -3.79 -16.51 -0.90
N LYS A 137 -4.36 -15.37 -0.49
CA LYS A 137 -4.06 -14.76 0.82
C LYS A 137 -4.46 -15.66 1.98
N ILE A 138 -5.63 -16.30 1.91
CA ILE A 138 -6.09 -17.23 2.93
C ILE A 138 -5.14 -18.43 3.01
N GLN A 139 -4.81 -19.05 1.87
CA GLN A 139 -3.91 -20.21 1.82
C GLN A 139 -2.51 -19.87 2.36
N PHE A 140 -1.99 -18.69 2.00
CA PHE A 140 -0.74 -18.19 2.57
C PHE A 140 -0.83 -18.05 4.09
N GLY A 141 -1.93 -17.46 4.60
CA GLY A 141 -2.14 -17.30 6.04
C GLY A 141 -2.29 -18.63 6.79
N ILE A 142 -2.92 -19.63 6.19
CA ILE A 142 -3.00 -21.00 6.73
C ILE A 142 -1.59 -21.60 6.84
N ASN A 143 -0.77 -21.46 5.80
CA ASN A 143 0.58 -22.03 5.73
C ASN A 143 1.63 -21.21 6.49
N PHE A 144 1.28 -20.04 7.01
CA PHE A 144 2.18 -19.17 7.73
C PHE A 144 2.68 -19.82 9.03
N THR A 145 3.97 -19.68 9.32
CA THR A 145 4.64 -20.35 10.45
C THR A 145 5.59 -19.42 11.22
N GLY A 146 5.36 -18.10 11.16
CA GLY A 146 6.28 -17.11 11.74
C GLY A 146 6.11 -16.79 13.23
N GLY A 147 5.11 -17.36 13.91
CA GLY A 147 4.76 -16.99 15.29
C GLY A 147 3.72 -15.86 15.36
N ILE A 148 3.66 -15.16 16.50
CA ILE A 148 2.62 -14.17 16.80
C ILE A 148 3.22 -12.77 16.95
N ILE A 149 2.57 -11.78 16.33
CA ILE A 149 2.88 -10.37 16.54
C ILE A 149 2.27 -9.90 17.86
N THR A 150 3.07 -9.27 18.73
CA THR A 150 2.64 -8.76 20.02
C THR A 150 1.44 -7.83 19.87
N GLY A 151 0.33 -8.17 20.55
CA GLY A 151 -0.91 -7.42 20.50
C GLY A 151 -1.89 -7.83 19.39
N MET A 152 -1.55 -8.84 18.58
CA MET A 152 -2.42 -9.44 17.57
C MET A 152 -2.73 -10.90 17.95
N SER A 153 -3.90 -11.40 17.56
CA SER A 153 -4.17 -12.84 17.56
C SER A 153 -3.32 -13.57 16.51
N ASP A 154 -3.24 -14.90 16.59
CA ASP A 154 -2.57 -15.73 15.58
C ASP A 154 -3.18 -15.51 14.18
N ASN A 155 -4.51 -15.52 14.06
CA ASN A 155 -5.19 -15.32 12.78
C ASN A 155 -5.00 -13.90 12.22
N GLU A 156 -4.97 -12.88 13.07
CA GLU A 156 -4.66 -11.51 12.63
C GLU A 156 -3.20 -11.39 12.18
N THR A 157 -2.26 -12.02 12.88
CA THR A 157 -0.84 -12.06 12.48
C THR A 157 -0.69 -12.69 11.09
N ARG A 158 -1.35 -13.83 10.86
CA ARG A 158 -1.38 -14.54 9.57
C ARG A 158 -1.98 -13.69 8.46
N ALA A 159 -3.11 -13.04 8.71
CA ALA A 159 -3.76 -12.15 7.76
C ALA A 159 -2.89 -10.94 7.42
N TYR A 160 -2.22 -10.36 8.41
CA TYR A 160 -1.30 -9.26 8.19
C TYR A 160 -0.09 -9.69 7.34
N ALA A 161 0.54 -10.80 7.69
CA ALA A 161 1.63 -11.39 6.93
C ALA A 161 1.22 -11.68 5.47
N ALA A 162 0.03 -12.23 5.23
CA ALA A 162 -0.50 -12.49 3.89
C ALA A 162 -0.68 -11.20 3.07
N ASN A 163 -1.22 -10.15 3.70
CA ASN A 163 -1.40 -8.86 3.03
C ASN A 163 -0.07 -8.22 2.65
N VAL A 164 0.92 -8.21 3.56
CA VAL A 164 2.24 -7.66 3.27
C VAL A 164 2.94 -8.50 2.20
N ALA A 165 3.00 -9.82 2.34
CA ALA A 165 3.66 -10.68 1.36
C ALA A 165 3.05 -10.54 -0.05
N TYR A 166 1.72 -10.43 -0.16
CA TYR A 166 1.08 -10.16 -1.45
C TYR A 166 1.47 -8.80 -2.02
N THR A 167 1.53 -7.77 -1.17
CA THR A 167 1.77 -6.39 -1.58
C THR A 167 3.22 -6.20 -2.04
N GLU A 168 4.16 -6.72 -1.26
CA GLU A 168 5.59 -6.46 -1.43
C GLU A 168 6.22 -7.39 -2.48
N SER A 169 5.77 -8.65 -2.57
CA SER A 169 6.43 -9.65 -3.42
C SER A 169 5.49 -10.48 -4.30
N ARG A 170 4.17 -10.29 -4.17
CA ARG A 170 3.17 -11.21 -4.73
C ARG A 170 3.44 -12.67 -4.32
N PHE A 171 3.81 -12.87 -3.05
CA PHE A 171 4.17 -14.16 -2.44
C PHE A 171 5.45 -14.81 -2.99
N ARG A 172 6.28 -14.09 -3.72
CA ARG A 172 7.57 -14.61 -4.22
C ARG A 172 8.64 -14.47 -3.15
N HIS A 173 9.15 -15.58 -2.63
CA HIS A 173 10.13 -15.58 -1.53
C HIS A 173 11.60 -15.58 -2.00
N GLN A 174 11.87 -16.04 -3.23
CA GLN A 174 13.20 -16.07 -3.84
C GLN A 174 13.44 -14.85 -4.75
N ILE A 175 13.21 -13.65 -4.24
CA ILE A 175 13.41 -12.42 -5.00
C ILE A 175 14.32 -11.44 -4.29
N GLU A 176 15.07 -10.68 -5.06
CA GLU A 176 15.77 -9.47 -4.66
C GLU A 176 15.37 -8.36 -5.64
N ASN A 177 14.94 -7.20 -5.15
CA ASN A 177 14.62 -6.08 -6.04
C ASN A 177 15.87 -5.28 -6.45
N ASP A 178 15.70 -4.28 -7.30
CA ASP A 178 16.81 -3.48 -7.83
C ASP A 178 17.61 -2.76 -6.74
N TYR A 179 17.03 -2.56 -5.55
CA TYR A 179 17.66 -1.89 -4.42
C TYR A 179 18.26 -2.85 -3.38
N GLY A 180 18.15 -4.18 -3.56
CA GLY A 180 18.70 -5.18 -2.65
C GLY A 180 17.75 -5.69 -1.57
N TYR A 181 16.46 -5.37 -1.65
CA TYR A 181 15.48 -5.87 -0.66
C TYR A 181 15.04 -7.29 -1.00
N LEU A 182 14.98 -8.14 0.02
CA LEU A 182 14.87 -9.59 -0.12
C LEU A 182 13.49 -10.16 0.23
N GLY A 183 13.06 -11.15 -0.56
CA GLY A 183 12.02 -12.11 -0.21
C GLY A 183 10.61 -11.56 -0.07
N LEU A 184 9.78 -12.33 0.64
CA LEU A 184 8.33 -12.15 0.76
C LEU A 184 7.93 -10.74 1.19
N TYR A 185 8.70 -10.18 2.12
CA TYR A 185 8.41 -8.93 2.80
C TYR A 185 9.35 -7.79 2.40
N GLN A 186 10.20 -8.01 1.38
CA GLN A 186 11.18 -7.04 0.89
C GLN A 186 12.03 -6.50 2.06
N PHE A 187 12.84 -7.37 2.66
CA PHE A 187 13.73 -7.04 3.76
C PHE A 187 15.01 -6.34 3.29
N GLY A 188 15.31 -5.18 3.85
CA GLY A 188 16.61 -4.52 3.71
C GLY A 188 17.56 -4.82 4.87
N ALA A 189 18.82 -4.39 4.75
CA ALA A 189 19.87 -4.63 5.73
C ALA A 189 19.47 -4.24 7.17
N ALA A 190 18.91 -3.05 7.37
CA ALA A 190 18.44 -2.59 8.69
C ALA A 190 17.40 -3.53 9.31
N ALA A 191 16.41 -3.96 8.51
CA ALA A 191 15.36 -4.84 8.98
C ALA A 191 15.87 -6.25 9.29
N LEU A 192 16.86 -6.74 8.53
CA LEU A 192 17.54 -8.01 8.80
C LEU A 192 18.41 -7.96 10.07
N VAL A 193 18.98 -6.80 10.42
CA VAL A 193 19.67 -6.58 11.70
C VAL A 193 18.69 -6.64 12.85
N GLU A 194 17.55 -5.93 12.73
CA GLU A 194 16.52 -5.96 13.76
C GLU A 194 15.88 -7.35 13.90
N ALA A 195 15.86 -8.16 12.84
CA ALA A 195 15.46 -9.57 12.91
C ALA A 195 16.55 -10.52 13.45
N GLY A 196 17.75 -10.02 13.76
CA GLY A 196 18.87 -10.81 14.28
C GLY A 196 19.60 -11.67 13.23
N LEU A 197 19.31 -11.46 11.95
CA LEU A 197 19.89 -12.23 10.84
C LEU A 197 21.20 -11.64 10.30
N ILE A 198 21.39 -10.34 10.50
CA ILE A 198 22.64 -9.62 10.21
C ILE A 198 23.26 -9.14 11.52
N GLN A 199 24.58 -9.24 11.62
CA GLN A 199 25.33 -8.79 12.79
C GLN A 199 25.22 -7.27 12.96
N ARG A 200 24.67 -6.82 14.10
CA ARG A 200 24.47 -5.39 14.39
C ARG A 200 25.78 -4.60 14.36
N SER A 201 26.87 -5.15 14.89
CA SER A 201 28.20 -4.50 14.90
C SER A 201 28.73 -4.25 13.49
N ARG A 202 28.60 -5.23 12.59
CA ARG A 202 28.98 -5.11 11.18
C ARG A 202 28.17 -4.04 10.46
N TYR A 203 26.86 -4.04 10.66
CA TYR A 203 25.98 -3.02 10.09
C TYR A 203 26.31 -1.61 10.61
N GLN A 204 26.55 -1.44 11.91
CA GLN A 204 26.92 -0.15 12.48
C GLN A 204 28.25 0.38 11.92
N ALA A 205 29.27 -0.49 11.81
CA ALA A 205 30.54 -0.13 11.17
C ALA A 205 30.35 0.29 9.71
N ALA A 206 29.53 -0.45 8.94
CA ALA A 206 29.23 -0.10 7.55
C ALA A 206 28.41 1.21 7.43
N VAL A 207 27.51 1.50 8.39
CA VAL A 207 26.79 2.78 8.46
C VAL A 207 27.72 3.94 8.79
N GLN A 208 28.77 3.75 9.61
CA GLN A 208 29.78 4.80 9.84
C GLN A 208 30.53 5.16 8.55
N ILE A 209 30.77 4.18 7.67
CA ILE A 209 31.48 4.38 6.40
C ILE A 209 30.55 4.98 5.33
N HIS A 210 29.35 4.43 5.19
CA HIS A 210 28.45 4.74 4.06
C HIS A 210 27.29 5.67 4.40
N GLY A 211 27.00 5.87 5.69
CA GLY A 211 25.89 6.69 6.17
C GLY A 211 24.53 6.25 5.64
N SER A 212 23.72 7.24 5.26
CA SER A 212 22.35 7.04 4.74
C SER A 212 22.28 6.22 3.45
N LYS A 213 23.40 6.10 2.71
CA LYS A 213 23.49 5.30 1.48
C LYS A 213 23.19 3.81 1.74
N LEU A 214 23.67 3.29 2.86
CA LEU A 214 23.36 1.94 3.34
C LEU A 214 22.07 1.93 4.16
N ALA A 215 21.95 2.85 5.14
CA ALA A 215 20.91 2.76 6.16
C ALA A 215 19.47 2.80 5.61
N ASN A 216 19.25 3.57 4.54
CA ASN A 216 17.95 3.68 3.89
C ASN A 216 17.87 2.90 2.56
N GLY A 217 18.90 2.13 2.23
CA GLY A 217 19.06 1.53 0.90
C GLY A 217 19.08 2.58 -0.23
N ALA A 218 19.48 3.82 0.08
CA ALA A 218 19.46 4.93 -0.88
C ALA A 218 20.47 4.73 -2.03
N ASN A 219 21.49 3.89 -1.83
CA ASN A 219 22.38 3.44 -2.90
C ASN A 219 22.29 1.92 -3.04
N ALA A 220 21.71 1.48 -4.15
CA ALA A 220 21.50 0.06 -4.45
C ALA A 220 22.80 -0.75 -4.47
N SER A 221 23.88 -0.23 -5.06
CA SER A 221 25.16 -0.96 -5.12
C SER A 221 25.75 -1.20 -3.75
N ILE A 222 25.77 -0.18 -2.87
CA ILE A 222 26.28 -0.31 -1.50
C ILE A 222 25.42 -1.28 -0.70
N HIS A 223 24.10 -1.16 -0.78
CA HIS A 223 23.17 -2.01 -0.03
C HIS A 223 23.24 -3.47 -0.46
N LYS A 224 23.24 -3.73 -1.78
CA LYS A 224 23.39 -5.07 -2.33
C LYS A 224 24.73 -5.70 -1.99
N ALA A 225 25.82 -4.93 -2.05
CA ALA A 225 27.15 -5.42 -1.68
C ALA A 225 27.20 -5.83 -0.20
N PHE A 226 26.67 -4.99 0.70
CA PHE A 226 26.62 -5.30 2.13
C PHE A 226 25.80 -6.57 2.43
N ILE A 227 24.64 -6.74 1.78
CA ILE A 227 23.78 -7.92 1.96
C ILE A 227 24.39 -9.18 1.32
N ALA A 228 25.13 -9.05 0.22
CA ALA A 228 25.77 -10.17 -0.46
C ALA A 228 26.97 -10.75 0.31
N ASP A 229 27.66 -9.92 1.10
CA ASP A 229 28.79 -10.34 1.92
C ASP A 229 28.32 -11.21 3.10
N SER A 230 28.65 -12.50 3.03
CA SER A 230 28.29 -13.51 4.03
C SER A 230 28.88 -13.22 5.41
N SER A 231 29.99 -12.49 5.51
CA SER A 231 30.62 -12.14 6.80
C SER A 231 29.79 -11.16 7.63
N ASN A 232 28.82 -10.48 7.01
CA ASN A 232 27.87 -9.60 7.70
C ASN A 232 26.71 -10.36 8.34
N TRP A 233 26.43 -11.60 7.92
CA TRP A 233 25.32 -12.39 8.43
C TRP A 233 25.66 -13.03 9.77
N ALA A 234 24.65 -13.21 10.64
CA ALA A 234 24.81 -13.95 11.88
C ALA A 234 25.12 -15.43 11.61
N ALA A 235 25.70 -16.13 12.59
CA ALA A 235 26.08 -17.52 12.43
C ALA A 235 24.88 -18.39 12.01
N GLY A 236 25.08 -19.24 11.00
CA GLY A 236 24.01 -20.07 10.43
C GLY A 236 23.10 -19.36 9.42
N HIS A 237 23.31 -18.07 9.15
CA HIS A 237 22.53 -17.31 8.18
C HIS A 237 23.35 -16.84 6.99
N SER A 238 22.68 -16.66 5.86
CA SER A 238 23.23 -16.08 4.64
C SER A 238 22.09 -15.58 3.76
N LYS A 239 22.39 -14.74 2.76
CA LYS A 239 21.41 -14.29 1.77
C LYS A 239 20.69 -15.47 1.10
N GLN A 240 21.45 -16.49 0.68
CA GLN A 240 20.88 -17.65 0.01
C GLN A 240 20.03 -18.51 0.94
N HIS A 241 20.49 -18.72 2.18
CA HIS A 241 19.69 -19.43 3.19
C HIS A 241 18.37 -18.69 3.46
N PHE A 242 18.42 -17.36 3.58
CA PHE A 242 17.24 -16.53 3.79
C PHE A 242 16.24 -16.60 2.62
N LEU A 243 16.71 -16.47 1.37
CA LEU A 243 15.86 -16.49 0.19
C LEU A 243 15.21 -17.85 -0.06
N ASN A 244 15.88 -18.95 0.29
CA ASN A 244 15.37 -20.31 0.09
C ASN A 244 14.48 -20.82 1.22
N ASN A 245 14.40 -20.09 2.34
CA ASN A 245 13.67 -20.53 3.51
C ASN A 245 12.54 -19.55 3.88
N PRO A 246 11.31 -19.75 3.36
CA PRO A 246 10.18 -18.87 3.67
C PRO A 246 9.83 -18.85 5.16
N HIS A 247 10.10 -19.94 5.91
CA HIS A 247 9.89 -19.98 7.35
C HIS A 247 10.75 -18.95 8.09
N ILE A 248 12.05 -18.85 7.75
CA ILE A 248 12.94 -17.82 8.30
C ILE A 248 12.45 -16.41 7.94
N GLN A 249 11.91 -16.22 6.74
CA GLN A 249 11.35 -14.92 6.35
C GLN A 249 10.10 -14.56 7.19
N HIS A 250 9.25 -15.54 7.51
CA HIS A 250 8.11 -15.34 8.40
C HIS A 250 8.54 -15.01 9.83
N GLN A 251 9.52 -15.74 10.37
CA GLN A 251 10.08 -15.47 11.69
C GLN A 251 10.73 -14.08 11.74
N ALA A 252 11.49 -13.71 10.72
CA ALA A 252 12.07 -12.37 10.59
C ALA A 252 11.00 -11.29 10.55
N PHE A 253 9.87 -11.53 9.87
CA PHE A 253 8.75 -10.59 9.80
C PHE A 253 8.12 -10.33 11.17
N VAL A 254 7.87 -11.39 11.94
CA VAL A 254 7.34 -11.26 13.29
C VAL A 254 8.37 -10.63 14.24
N ALA A 255 9.64 -11.06 14.19
CA ALA A 255 10.71 -10.52 15.02
C ALA A 255 10.94 -9.02 14.76
N TYR A 256 11.10 -8.64 13.50
CA TYR A 256 11.22 -7.23 13.08
C TYR A 256 10.04 -6.41 13.59
N THR A 257 8.83 -6.93 13.43
CA THR A 257 7.60 -6.26 13.86
C THR A 257 7.57 -6.05 15.37
N ASN A 258 7.82 -7.10 16.14
CA ASN A 258 7.80 -7.05 17.59
C ASN A 258 8.88 -6.12 18.13
N ASN A 259 10.08 -6.13 17.54
CA ASN A 259 11.16 -5.23 17.93
C ASN A 259 10.81 -3.76 17.63
N ASN A 260 10.18 -3.48 16.48
CA ASN A 260 9.66 -2.13 16.23
C ASN A 260 8.63 -1.71 17.29
N ILE A 261 7.66 -2.56 17.63
CA ILE A 261 6.68 -2.29 18.68
C ILE A 261 7.36 -2.02 20.04
N GLN A 262 8.48 -2.67 20.35
CA GLN A 262 9.23 -2.39 21.57
C GLN A 262 9.79 -0.97 21.62
N TYR A 263 10.19 -0.41 20.48
CA TYR A 263 10.65 0.98 20.36
C TYR A 263 9.49 1.99 20.38
N ALA A 264 8.24 1.54 20.37
CA ALA A 264 7.09 2.43 20.47
C ALA A 264 7.05 3.14 21.83
N THR A 265 6.61 4.41 21.82
CA THR A 265 6.41 5.15 23.07
C THR A 265 5.36 4.46 23.95
N PRO A 266 5.38 4.63 25.29
CA PRO A 266 4.36 4.06 26.16
C PRO A 266 2.93 4.46 25.79
N ALA A 267 2.75 5.68 25.26
CA ALA A 267 1.45 6.14 24.76
C ALA A 267 1.04 5.40 23.47
N ALA A 268 1.97 5.18 22.53
CA ALA A 268 1.71 4.42 21.31
C ALA A 268 1.39 2.95 21.63
N LYS A 269 2.13 2.33 22.56
CA LYS A 269 1.86 0.97 23.04
C LYS A 269 0.44 0.85 23.61
N ARG A 270 0.04 1.77 24.50
CA ARG A 270 -1.34 1.82 25.03
C ARG A 270 -2.38 2.03 23.93
N ALA A 271 -2.11 2.92 22.98
CA ALA A 271 -3.01 3.17 21.86
C ALA A 271 -3.19 1.94 20.95
N MET A 272 -2.16 1.10 20.82
CA MET A 272 -2.20 -0.14 20.03
C MET A 272 -2.87 -1.31 20.74
N GLN A 273 -2.98 -1.31 22.07
CA GLN A 273 -3.58 -2.42 22.83
C GLN A 273 -5.00 -2.71 22.36
N GLY A 274 -5.22 -3.92 21.84
CA GLY A 274 -6.52 -4.36 21.29
C GLY A 274 -6.98 -3.59 20.05
N ASN A 275 -6.12 -2.75 19.45
CA ASN A 275 -6.48 -1.92 18.31
C ASN A 275 -5.66 -2.30 17.08
N LEU A 276 -6.17 -3.27 16.33
CA LEU A 276 -5.58 -3.78 15.10
C LEU A 276 -5.28 -2.67 14.08
N ALA A 277 -6.14 -1.65 13.97
CA ALA A 277 -5.93 -0.56 13.02
C ALA A 277 -4.70 0.27 13.39
N LYS A 278 -4.52 0.54 14.68
CA LYS A 278 -3.35 1.24 15.18
C LYS A 278 -2.08 0.39 15.10
N ILE A 279 -2.17 -0.92 15.31
CA ILE A 279 -1.04 -1.84 15.11
C ILE A 279 -0.64 -1.87 13.63
N ALA A 280 -1.59 -2.08 12.71
CA ALA A 280 -1.32 -2.10 11.27
C ALA A 280 -0.76 -0.75 10.77
N ALA A 281 -1.31 0.36 11.26
CA ALA A 281 -0.83 1.70 10.97
C ALA A 281 0.59 1.92 11.49
N TYR A 282 0.84 1.60 12.77
CA TYR A 282 2.16 1.69 13.39
C TYR A 282 3.19 0.90 12.59
N MET A 283 2.83 -0.32 12.20
CA MET A 283 3.71 -1.21 11.47
C MET A 283 4.06 -0.72 10.06
N LYS A 284 3.08 -0.21 9.31
CA LYS A 284 3.36 0.43 8.01
C LYS A 284 4.13 1.74 8.17
N MET A 285 3.86 2.54 9.21
CA MET A 285 4.62 3.76 9.51
C MET A 285 6.07 3.46 9.91
N ALA A 286 6.29 2.46 10.74
CA ALA A 286 7.63 2.08 11.19
C ALA A 286 8.49 1.60 10.02
N HIS A 287 7.87 0.86 9.09
CA HIS A 287 8.51 0.47 7.84
C HIS A 287 8.90 1.66 6.93
N LEU A 288 8.09 2.73 6.89
CA LEU A 288 8.32 3.87 5.99
C LEU A 288 9.16 5.00 6.61
N LEU A 289 8.97 5.27 7.90
CA LEU A 289 9.42 6.48 8.58
C LEU A 289 10.24 6.19 9.85
N GLY A 290 10.40 4.91 10.20
CA GLY A 290 11.01 4.46 11.44
C GLY A 290 10.07 4.49 12.66
N PRO A 291 10.42 3.78 13.74
CA PRO A 291 9.55 3.55 14.90
C PRO A 291 9.20 4.82 15.69
N SER A 292 10.07 5.83 15.71
CA SER A 292 9.81 7.09 16.42
C SER A 292 8.67 7.88 15.78
N ARG A 293 8.73 8.08 14.45
CA ARG A 293 7.65 8.78 13.71
C ARG A 293 6.37 7.95 13.67
N ALA A 294 6.49 6.62 13.63
CA ALA A 294 5.35 5.72 13.76
C ALA A 294 4.63 5.86 15.11
N SER A 295 5.39 6.06 16.20
CA SER A 295 4.82 6.26 17.54
C SER A 295 3.99 7.54 17.62
N GLU A 296 4.51 8.63 17.05
CA GLU A 296 3.81 9.92 16.98
C GLU A 296 2.49 9.80 16.21
N GLY A 297 2.53 9.16 15.04
CA GLY A 297 1.34 8.92 14.21
C GLY A 297 0.30 8.00 14.81
N THR A 298 0.70 7.16 15.76
CA THR A 298 -0.21 6.21 16.42
C THR A 298 -1.02 6.86 17.54
N VAL A 299 -0.48 7.92 18.15
CA VAL A 299 -1.12 8.63 19.28
C VAL A 299 -1.80 9.92 18.86
N ASN A 300 -1.30 10.59 17.82
CA ASN A 300 -1.83 11.86 17.35
C ASN A 300 -2.86 11.64 16.22
N PRO A 301 -4.17 11.82 16.48
CA PRO A 301 -5.21 11.66 15.47
C PRO A 301 -5.16 12.74 14.37
N ASN A 302 -4.30 13.75 14.49
CA ASN A 302 -4.05 14.75 13.46
C ASN A 302 -2.69 14.55 12.76
N PHE A 303 -1.91 13.55 13.17
CA PHE A 303 -0.68 13.20 12.47
C PHE A 303 -1.03 12.38 11.25
N ASP A 304 -0.94 13.03 10.09
CA ASP A 304 -1.10 12.42 8.79
C ASP A 304 0.18 12.63 7.98
N ALA A 305 1.21 11.86 8.32
CA ALA A 305 2.39 11.76 7.47
C ALA A 305 1.97 11.07 6.17
N SER A 306 2.48 11.55 5.04
CA SER A 306 2.25 10.92 3.75
C SER A 306 3.56 10.40 3.16
N ASP A 307 3.48 9.32 2.40
CA ASP A 307 4.60 8.89 1.56
C ASP A 307 4.88 9.92 0.44
N LYS A 308 5.92 9.68 -0.37
CA LYS A 308 6.24 10.55 -1.53
C LYS A 308 5.09 10.64 -2.55
N ASN A 309 4.06 9.82 -2.42
CA ASN A 309 2.86 9.79 -3.26
C ASN A 309 1.64 10.44 -2.58
N GLN A 310 1.83 11.18 -1.47
CA GLN A 310 0.78 11.86 -0.69
C GLN A 310 -0.31 10.93 -0.12
N THR A 311 -0.04 9.62 0.02
CA THR A 311 -0.98 8.68 0.63
C THR A 311 -1.02 8.87 2.15
N SER A 312 -2.20 9.23 2.68
CA SER A 312 -2.47 9.40 4.11
C SER A 312 -2.26 8.10 4.87
N MET A 313 -1.40 8.13 5.90
CA MET A 313 -1.13 6.94 6.72
C MET A 313 -2.31 6.54 7.61
N GLN A 314 -3.21 7.48 7.94
CA GLN A 314 -4.46 7.15 8.63
C GLN A 314 -5.45 6.41 7.73
N GLN A 315 -5.60 6.84 6.47
CA GLN A 315 -6.45 6.14 5.50
C GLN A 315 -5.89 4.75 5.18
N TYR A 316 -4.57 4.62 5.10
CA TYR A 316 -3.90 3.34 4.85
C TYR A 316 -4.03 2.37 6.03
N GLY A 317 -3.90 2.86 7.26
CA GLY A 317 -4.08 2.07 8.48
C GLY A 317 -5.51 1.55 8.68
N LEU A 318 -6.52 2.40 8.48
CA LEU A 318 -7.94 2.03 8.61
C LEU A 318 -8.38 1.03 7.53
N GLY A 319 -7.95 1.23 6.28
CA GLY A 319 -8.22 0.29 5.19
C GLY A 319 -7.58 -1.08 5.43
N ALA A 320 -6.29 -1.09 5.82
CA ALA A 320 -5.57 -2.31 6.15
C ALA A 320 -6.21 -3.06 7.32
N ALA A 321 -6.72 -2.36 8.35
CA ALA A 321 -7.34 -2.99 9.52
C ALA A 321 -8.57 -3.83 9.16
N ASN A 322 -9.44 -3.29 8.32
CA ASN A 322 -10.66 -3.99 7.90
C ASN A 322 -10.33 -5.17 6.99
N GLU A 323 -9.37 -5.02 6.08
CA GLU A 323 -8.90 -6.12 5.24
C GLU A 323 -8.25 -7.25 6.08
N ILE A 324 -7.42 -6.90 7.06
CA ILE A 324 -6.79 -7.88 7.95
C ILE A 324 -7.84 -8.59 8.80
N ARG A 325 -8.82 -7.87 9.37
CA ARG A 325 -9.87 -8.47 10.19
C ARG A 325 -10.73 -9.45 9.40
N THR A 326 -11.20 -9.04 8.22
CA THR A 326 -11.99 -9.92 7.34
C THR A 326 -11.19 -11.16 6.94
N LEU A 327 -9.93 -10.98 6.55
CA LEU A 327 -9.07 -12.10 6.18
C LEU A 327 -8.76 -13.03 7.37
N ALA A 328 -8.58 -12.48 8.57
CA ALA A 328 -8.36 -13.27 9.78
C ALA A 328 -9.55 -14.16 10.12
N GLN A 329 -10.78 -13.65 9.97
CA GLN A 329 -12.00 -14.45 10.13
C GLN A 329 -12.08 -15.58 9.09
N GLN A 330 -11.72 -15.29 7.83
CA GLN A 330 -11.71 -16.29 6.76
C GLN A 330 -10.64 -17.37 6.96
N ILE A 331 -9.46 -17.00 7.49
CA ILE A 331 -8.42 -17.96 7.88
C ILE A 331 -8.92 -18.84 9.03
N ALA A 332 -9.56 -18.24 10.04
CA ALA A 332 -10.10 -18.98 11.19
C ALA A 332 -11.14 -20.03 10.78
N GLN A 333 -12.00 -19.71 9.80
CA GLN A 333 -13.05 -20.62 9.31
C GLN A 333 -12.53 -21.81 8.49
N ARG A 334 -11.26 -21.79 8.06
CA ARG A 334 -10.69 -22.77 7.13
C ARG A 334 -9.50 -23.54 7.67
N ARG A 335 -9.20 -23.37 8.96
CA ARG A 335 -8.23 -24.16 9.72
C ARG A 335 -8.97 -25.20 10.54
#